data_AF-A0A530Y2S0-F1
#
_entry.id   AF-A0A530Y2S0-F1
#
_cell.length_a   1.000
_cell.length_b   1.000
_cell.length_c   1.000
_cell.angle_alpha   90.00
_cell.angle_beta   90.00
_cell.angle_gamma   90.00
#
_symmetry.space_group_name_H-M   'P 1'
#
loop_
_entity.id
_entity.type
_entity.pdbx_description
1 polymer ?
#
loop_
_entity_poly.entity_id
_entity_poly.type
_entity_poly.pdbx_seq_one_letter_code
_entity_poly.pdbx_strand_id
1 'polypeptide(L)'
;MLFATLDPTLRRVRLPHGTPAILSDTVGFISDLPTHLIAAFRATLEEVVEADLVIHLRDISDPDTAAQAEDVERILADLGVDAGDGRRVIEVWNKIDRLDEGNRERLLADGIDGSKAPPIAISAATGEGIDVLKSIIETRVSGELETLTVTLKPDQLGFV
;
A
#
# COMPACT_ATOMS: atom_id res chain seq x y z
N MET A 1 -5.69 22.69 3.79
CA MET A 1 -4.34 22.44 4.34
C MET A 1 -3.52 21.84 3.22
N LEU A 2 -2.33 22.39 2.92
CA LEU A 2 -1.65 22.17 1.63
C LEU A 2 -0.73 20.92 1.59
N PHE A 3 -0.56 20.23 2.73
CA PHE A 3 0.16 18.95 2.88
C PHE A 3 -0.39 18.20 4.10
N ALA A 4 -0.56 16.87 4.02
CA ALA A 4 -0.89 16.03 5.19
C ALA A 4 0.38 15.59 5.94
N THR A 5 1.43 15.21 5.20
CA THR A 5 2.76 14.82 5.68
C THR A 5 3.78 15.43 4.70
N LEU A 6 4.82 16.11 5.19
CA LEU A 6 5.82 16.83 4.36
C LEU A 6 7.19 16.14 4.28
N ASP A 7 7.55 15.34 5.29
CA ASP A 7 8.79 14.58 5.35
C ASP A 7 8.44 13.09 5.41
N PRO A 8 9.08 12.22 4.59
CA PRO A 8 8.85 10.79 4.67
C PRO A 8 9.25 10.28 6.05
N THR A 9 8.37 9.50 6.69
CA THR A 9 8.67 8.87 7.99
C THR A 9 8.88 7.38 7.81
N LEU A 10 10.10 6.92 8.05
CA LEU A 10 10.43 5.49 8.04
C LEU A 10 10.15 4.86 9.41
N ARG A 11 9.40 3.75 9.42
CA ARG A 11 9.21 2.92 10.61
C ARG A 11 9.48 1.47 10.29
N ARG A 12 10.25 0.81 11.17
CA ARG A 12 10.39 -0.64 11.12
C ARG A 12 9.15 -1.30 11.72
N VAL A 13 8.52 -2.16 10.94
CA VAL A 13 7.37 -2.97 11.36
C VAL A 13 7.73 -4.45 11.30
N ARG A 14 6.99 -5.30 12.04
CA ARG A 14 7.07 -6.75 11.89
C ARG A 14 5.84 -7.23 11.14
N LEU A 15 6.05 -7.98 10.07
CA LEU A 15 5.00 -8.70 9.38
C LEU A 15 4.53 -9.89 10.25
N PRO A 16 3.31 -10.41 10.07
CA PRO A 16 2.77 -11.52 10.87
C PRO A 16 3.69 -12.77 11.00
N HIS A 17 4.47 -13.11 9.98
CA HIS A 17 5.45 -14.21 9.94
C HIS A 17 6.77 -13.88 10.64
N GLY A 18 6.92 -12.65 11.16
CA GLY A 18 8.07 -12.21 11.94
C GLY A 18 9.16 -11.50 11.12
N THR A 19 9.07 -11.50 9.79
CA THR A 19 9.99 -10.78 8.91
C THR A 19 9.92 -9.28 9.17
N PRO A 20 11.07 -8.59 9.37
CA PRO A 20 11.08 -7.14 9.50
C PRO A 20 10.82 -6.50 8.13
N ALA A 21 10.00 -5.45 8.10
CA ALA A 21 9.80 -4.61 6.93
C ALA A 21 9.96 -3.13 7.30
N ILE A 22 10.28 -2.29 6.32
CA ILE A 22 10.33 -0.83 6.49
C ILE A 22 9.07 -0.27 5.82
N LEU A 23 8.27 0.46 6.59
CA LEU A 23 7.15 1.23 6.06
C LEU A 23 7.62 2.68 5.94
N SER A 24 7.54 3.23 4.73
CA SER A 24 7.70 4.67 4.50
C SER A 24 6.33 5.33 4.39
N ASP A 25 6.06 6.28 5.28
CA ASP A 25 4.91 7.19 5.17
C ASP A 25 5.33 8.37 4.31
N THR A 26 5.02 8.30 3.01
CA THR A 26 5.41 9.29 2.00
C THR A 26 4.58 10.57 2.11
N VAL A 27 5.02 11.62 1.42
CA VAL A 27 4.24 12.85 1.26
C VAL A 27 2.90 12.52 0.59
N GLY A 28 1.79 12.87 1.26
CA GLY A 28 0.46 12.67 0.69
C GLY A 28 0.28 13.47 -0.59
N PHE A 29 -0.14 12.81 -1.67
CA PHE A 29 -0.48 13.47 -2.93
C PHE A 29 -1.69 14.37 -2.72
N ILE A 30 -1.58 15.61 -3.18
CA ILE A 30 -2.68 16.58 -3.19
C ILE A 30 -2.93 16.92 -4.65
N SER A 31 -4.21 16.89 -5.04
CA SER A 31 -4.66 17.35 -6.35
C SER A 31 -4.16 18.76 -6.62
N ASP A 32 -3.83 19.05 -7.89
CA ASP A 32 -3.22 20.32 -8.32
C ASP A 32 -1.84 20.62 -7.71
N LEU A 33 -0.99 19.61 -7.48
CA LEU A 33 0.43 19.84 -7.23
C LEU A 33 1.03 20.64 -8.40
N PRO A 34 1.49 21.88 -8.18
CA PRO A 34 2.10 22.66 -9.25
C PRO A 34 3.30 21.90 -9.80
N THR A 35 3.47 21.89 -11.13
CA THR A 35 4.53 21.13 -11.81
C THR A 35 5.93 21.39 -11.28
N HIS A 36 6.19 22.59 -10.74
CA HIS A 36 7.46 22.95 -10.10
C HIS A 36 7.67 22.29 -8.73
N LEU A 37 6.59 21.98 -7.99
CA LEU A 37 6.65 21.26 -6.72
C LEU A 37 6.83 19.75 -6.94
N ILE A 38 6.28 19.18 -8.01
CA ILE A 38 6.55 17.78 -8.40
C ILE A 38 8.06 17.53 -8.55
N ALA A 39 8.78 18.46 -9.18
CA ALA A 39 10.23 18.37 -9.32
C ALA A 39 10.98 18.42 -7.96
N ALA A 40 10.48 19.21 -7.00
CA ALA A 40 11.05 19.30 -5.66
C ALA A 40 10.76 18.06 -4.80
N PHE A 41 9.60 17.42 -4.99
CA PHE A 41 9.23 16.18 -4.30
C PHE A 41 9.76 14.92 -4.99
N ARG A 42 10.24 15.00 -6.23
CA ARG A 42 10.79 13.85 -6.95
C ARG A 42 11.90 13.14 -6.17
N ALA A 43 12.79 13.91 -5.53
CA ALA A 43 13.84 13.35 -4.67
C ALA A 43 13.27 12.65 -3.42
N THR A 44 12.15 13.12 -2.88
CA THR A 44 11.44 12.45 -1.76
C THR A 44 10.54 11.30 -2.20
N LEU A 45 10.34 11.13 -3.51
CA LEU A 45 9.55 10.05 -4.11
C LEU A 45 10.42 8.95 -4.71
N GLU A 46 11.76 9.06 -4.63
CA GLU A 46 12.70 7.98 -4.99
C GLU A 46 12.39 6.69 -4.21
N GLU A 47 11.96 6.81 -2.95
CA GLU A 47 11.56 5.67 -2.12
C GLU A 47 10.39 4.88 -2.74
N VAL A 48 9.48 5.51 -3.49
CA VAL A 48 8.37 4.84 -4.18
C VAL A 48 8.87 4.00 -5.36
N VAL A 49 9.95 4.42 -6.01
CA VAL A 49 10.58 3.70 -7.12
C VAL A 49 11.37 2.49 -6.60
N GLU A 50 12.02 2.62 -5.45
CA GLU A 50 12.79 1.54 -4.83
C GLU A 50 11.94 0.54 -4.03
N ALA A 51 10.72 0.92 -3.63
CA ALA A 51 9.85 0.07 -2.83
C ALA A 51 9.51 -1.26 -3.53
N ASP A 52 9.60 -2.36 -2.78
CA ASP A 52 9.13 -3.69 -3.19
C ASP A 52 7.61 -3.69 -3.40
N LEU A 53 6.89 -2.84 -2.66
CA LEU A 53 5.45 -2.75 -2.65
C LEU A 53 5.00 -1.31 -2.38
N VAL A 54 4.10 -0.80 -3.21
CA VAL A 54 3.48 0.52 -3.07
C VAL A 54 2.03 0.33 -2.62
N ILE A 55 1.64 1.03 -1.56
CA ILE A 55 0.26 1.07 -1.07
C ILE A 55 -0.38 2.37 -1.56
N HIS A 56 -1.26 2.26 -2.55
CA HIS A 56 -2.08 3.38 -3.02
C HIS A 56 -3.32 3.50 -2.12
N LEU A 57 -3.19 4.29 -1.05
CA LEU A 57 -4.24 4.50 -0.06
C LEU A 57 -5.20 5.62 -0.50
N ARG A 58 -6.47 5.28 -0.72
CA ARG A 58 -7.53 6.21 -1.16
C ARG A 58 -8.53 6.45 -0.05
N ASP A 59 -8.98 7.70 0.12
CA ASP A 59 -10.17 7.99 0.93
C ASP A 59 -11.41 7.76 0.08
N ILE A 60 -12.19 6.72 0.38
CA ILE A 60 -13.38 6.38 -0.41
C ILE A 60 -14.62 7.17 0.02
N SER A 61 -14.56 7.87 1.15
CA SER A 61 -15.63 8.74 1.63
C SER A 61 -15.65 10.11 0.95
N ASP A 62 -14.59 10.43 0.21
CA ASP A 62 -14.46 11.68 -0.54
C ASP A 62 -15.13 11.54 -1.93
N PRO A 63 -16.07 12.43 -2.31
CA PRO A 63 -16.67 12.40 -3.65
C PRO A 63 -15.65 12.58 -4.79
N ASP A 64 -14.52 13.24 -4.54
CA ASP A 64 -13.47 13.50 -5.52
C ASP A 64 -12.42 12.37 -5.60
N THR A 65 -12.64 11.26 -4.88
CA THR A 65 -11.69 10.12 -4.79
C THR A 65 -11.28 9.54 -6.15
N ALA A 66 -12.16 9.59 -7.15
CA ALA A 66 -11.86 9.11 -8.50
C ALA A 66 -10.83 10.01 -9.21
N ALA A 67 -11.05 11.32 -9.19
CA ALA A 67 -10.12 12.28 -9.78
C ALA A 67 -8.75 12.27 -9.07
N GLN A 68 -8.77 12.16 -7.74
CA GLN A 68 -7.54 12.03 -6.93
C GLN A 68 -6.75 10.77 -7.32
N ALA A 69 -7.44 9.65 -7.58
CA ALA A 69 -6.77 8.42 -8.01
C ALA A 69 -6.10 8.58 -9.38
N GLU A 70 -6.80 9.15 -10.36
CA GLU A 70 -6.23 9.42 -11.69
C GLU A 70 -5.00 10.33 -11.61
N ASP A 71 -5.01 11.33 -10.72
CA ASP A 71 -3.85 12.20 -10.47
C ASP A 71 -2.65 11.42 -9.90
N VAL A 72 -2.88 10.55 -8.92
CA VAL A 72 -1.82 9.72 -8.32
C VAL A 72 -1.28 8.70 -9.31
N GLU A 73 -2.14 8.04 -10.08
CA GLU A 73 -1.75 7.09 -11.12
C GLU A 73 -0.86 7.74 -12.18
N ARG A 74 -1.18 8.98 -12.58
CA ARG A 74 -0.33 9.76 -13.49
C ARG A 74 1.05 10.04 -12.89
N ILE A 75 1.12 10.42 -11.60
CA ILE A 75 2.41 10.66 -10.93
C ILE A 75 3.22 9.37 -10.80
N LEU A 76 2.59 8.25 -10.46
CA LEU A 76 3.23 6.94 -10.43
C LEU A 76 3.79 6.59 -11.83
N ALA A 77 3.02 6.81 -12.89
CA ALA A 77 3.47 6.58 -14.26
C ALA A 77 4.68 7.47 -14.63
N ASP A 78 4.69 8.74 -14.24
CA ASP A 78 5.81 9.66 -14.44
C ASP A 78 7.09 9.23 -13.68
N LEU A 79 6.93 8.51 -12.58
CA LEU A 79 8.02 7.88 -11.81
C LEU A 79 8.43 6.52 -12.37
N GLY A 80 7.76 6.00 -13.40
CA GLY A 80 8.02 4.68 -13.99
C GLY A 80 7.35 3.52 -13.24
N VAL A 81 6.36 3.82 -12.39
CA VAL A 81 5.58 2.84 -11.63
C VAL A 81 4.22 2.65 -12.31
N ASP A 82 3.96 1.44 -12.81
CA ASP A 82 2.64 1.09 -13.34
C ASP A 82 1.66 0.84 -12.20
N ALA A 83 0.70 1.74 -12.00
CA ALA A 83 -0.36 1.58 -11.00
C ALA A 83 -1.26 0.36 -11.27
N GLY A 84 -1.35 -0.08 -12.54
CA GLY A 84 -2.05 -1.30 -12.94
C GLY A 84 -1.25 -2.58 -12.68
N ASP A 85 0.01 -2.49 -12.27
CA ASP A 85 0.78 -3.64 -11.81
C ASP A 85 0.32 -4.07 -10.42
N GLY A 86 -0.76 -4.86 -10.40
CA GLY A 86 -1.32 -5.46 -9.20
C GLY A 86 -0.39 -6.45 -8.49
N ARG A 87 0.89 -6.59 -8.84
CA ARG A 87 1.91 -7.21 -7.98
C ARG A 87 2.63 -6.16 -7.15
N ARG A 88 3.06 -5.07 -7.80
CA ARG A 88 3.86 -4.00 -7.19
C ARG A 88 3.03 -2.94 -6.48
N VAL A 89 1.81 -2.70 -6.94
CA VAL A 89 0.89 -1.73 -6.36
C VAL A 89 -0.31 -2.44 -5.74
N ILE A 90 -0.70 -2.02 -4.54
CA ILE A 90 -1.94 -2.44 -3.87
C ILE A 90 -2.80 -1.21 -3.71
N GLU A 91 -4.00 -1.28 -4.26
CA GLU A 91 -5.02 -0.27 -4.00
C GLU A 91 -5.75 -0.58 -2.68
N VAL A 92 -5.83 0.42 -1.81
CA VAL A 92 -6.47 0.30 -0.49
C VAL A 92 -7.49 1.41 -0.33
N TRP A 93 -8.76 1.04 -0.17
CA TRP A 93 -9.85 1.97 0.10
C TRP A 93 -10.03 2.14 1.59
N ASN A 94 -9.64 3.31 2.09
CA ASN A 94 -9.72 3.68 3.49
C ASN A 94 -11.00 4.47 3.80
N LYS A 95 -11.32 4.53 5.09
CA LYS A 95 -12.48 5.26 5.67
C LYS A 95 -13.83 4.66 5.32
N ILE A 96 -13.90 3.33 5.16
CA ILE A 96 -15.18 2.63 4.91
C ILE A 96 -16.19 2.80 6.06
N ASP A 97 -15.72 3.17 7.27
CA ASP A 97 -16.56 3.50 8.42
C ASP A 97 -17.44 4.75 8.20
N ARG A 98 -17.11 5.57 7.19
CA ARG A 98 -17.84 6.79 6.85
C ARG A 98 -18.87 6.57 5.74
N LEU A 99 -18.92 5.39 5.15
CA LEU A 99 -19.91 5.02 4.14
C LEU A 99 -21.18 4.50 4.81
N ASP A 100 -22.34 4.79 4.23
CA ASP A 100 -23.56 4.05 4.53
C ASP A 100 -23.52 2.63 3.94
N GLU A 101 -24.32 1.73 4.53
CA GLU A 101 -24.37 0.30 4.18
C GLU A 101 -24.60 0.07 2.67
N GLY A 102 -25.49 0.86 2.05
CA GLY A 102 -25.83 0.72 0.63
C GLY A 102 -24.68 1.15 -0.29
N ASN A 103 -23.99 2.24 0.05
CA ASN A 103 -22.79 2.66 -0.68
C ASN A 103 -21.62 1.70 -0.49
N ARG A 104 -21.45 1.12 0.71
CA ARG A 104 -20.41 0.12 0.99
C ARG A 104 -20.59 -1.16 0.17
N GLU A 105 -21.81 -1.68 0.06
CA GLU A 105 -22.10 -2.87 -0.77
C GLU A 105 -21.86 -2.61 -2.26
N ARG A 106 -22.28 -1.46 -2.78
CA ARG A 106 -22.05 -1.08 -4.18
C ARG A 106 -20.56 -0.91 -4.49
N LEU A 107 -19.82 -0.24 -3.62
CA LEU A 107 -18.37 -0.08 -3.77
C LEU A 107 -17.65 -1.42 -3.84
N LEU A 108 -17.94 -2.33 -2.89
CA LEU A 108 -17.34 -3.66 -2.89
C LEU A 108 -17.71 -4.48 -4.14
N ALA A 109 -18.90 -4.31 -4.68
CA ALA A 109 -19.32 -4.96 -5.92
C ALA A 109 -18.61 -4.36 -7.15
N ASP A 110 -18.54 -3.03 -7.25
CA ASP A 110 -17.94 -2.31 -8.38
C ASP A 110 -16.41 -2.48 -8.42
N GLY A 111 -15.74 -2.58 -7.26
CA GLY A 111 -14.29 -2.80 -7.17
C GLY A 111 -13.82 -4.20 -7.64
N ILE A 112 -14.73 -5.16 -7.73
CA ILE A 112 -14.44 -6.52 -8.20
C ILE A 112 -14.55 -6.61 -9.74
N ASP A 113 -15.38 -5.77 -10.36
CA ASP A 113 -15.76 -5.89 -11.77
C ASP A 113 -14.90 -4.96 -12.66
N GLY A 114 -13.64 -5.34 -12.88
CA GLY A 114 -12.77 -4.68 -13.88
C GLY A 114 -11.30 -4.53 -13.52
N SER A 115 -10.93 -4.70 -12.25
CA SER A 115 -9.53 -4.66 -11.81
C SER A 115 -8.86 -6.04 -11.91
N LYS A 116 -7.60 -6.09 -12.36
CA LYS A 116 -6.77 -7.32 -12.26
C LYS A 116 -6.49 -7.75 -10.81
N ALA A 117 -6.63 -6.84 -9.85
CA ALA A 117 -6.50 -7.10 -8.42
C ALA A 117 -7.52 -6.23 -7.64
N PRO A 118 -8.56 -6.83 -7.03
CA PRO A 118 -9.59 -6.05 -6.35
C PRO A 118 -8.99 -5.21 -5.21
N PRO A 119 -9.51 -3.98 -4.99
CA PRO A 119 -9.03 -3.09 -3.94
C PRO A 119 -9.34 -3.66 -2.55
N ILE A 120 -8.49 -3.36 -1.58
CA ILE A 120 -8.68 -3.79 -0.19
C ILE A 120 -9.40 -2.69 0.58
N ALA A 121 -10.61 -2.99 1.06
CA ALA A 121 -11.39 -2.09 1.89
C ALA A 121 -10.95 -2.15 3.36
N ILE A 122 -10.62 -1.00 3.96
CA ILE A 122 -10.22 -0.85 5.36
C ILE A 122 -10.85 0.38 6.04
N SER A 123 -10.88 0.36 7.37
CA SER A 123 -10.96 1.57 8.17
C SER A 123 -9.73 1.64 9.07
N ALA A 124 -8.84 2.59 8.78
CA ALA A 124 -7.68 2.85 9.64
C ALA A 124 -8.09 3.37 11.03
N ALA A 125 -9.28 3.96 11.17
CA ALA A 125 -9.78 4.49 12.44
C ALA A 125 -10.32 3.40 13.37
N THR A 126 -11.07 2.44 12.83
CA THR A 126 -11.64 1.33 13.62
C THR A 126 -10.73 0.11 13.67
N GLY A 127 -9.80 -0.01 12.73
CA GLY A 127 -8.95 -1.18 12.52
C GLY A 127 -9.57 -2.24 11.61
N GLU A 128 -10.79 -2.03 11.10
CA GLU A 128 -11.44 -2.96 10.18
C GLU A 128 -10.61 -3.17 8.91
N GLY A 129 -10.44 -4.43 8.48
CA GLY A 129 -9.71 -4.80 7.27
C GLY A 129 -8.17 -4.72 7.37
N ILE A 130 -7.62 -4.18 8.46
CA ILE A 130 -6.16 -4.03 8.63
C ILE A 130 -5.43 -5.37 8.67
N ASP A 131 -6.00 -6.41 9.29
CA ASP A 131 -5.35 -7.72 9.36
C ASP A 131 -5.34 -8.44 8.00
N VAL A 132 -6.38 -8.22 7.18
CA VAL A 132 -6.41 -8.68 5.78
C VAL A 132 -5.33 -7.96 4.98
N LEU A 133 -5.22 -6.63 5.12
CA LEU A 133 -4.18 -5.84 4.46
C LEU A 133 -2.77 -6.31 4.85
N LYS A 134 -2.50 -6.54 6.14
CA LYS A 134 -1.21 -7.07 6.61
C LYS A 134 -0.86 -8.42 5.98
N SER A 135 -1.83 -9.34 5.91
CA SER A 135 -1.63 -10.66 5.33
C SER A 135 -1.30 -10.61 3.83
N ILE A 136 -1.94 -9.68 3.11
CA ILE A 136 -1.67 -9.47 1.68
C ILE A 136 -0.30 -8.83 1.47
N ILE A 137 0.05 -7.79 2.24
CA ILE A 137 1.39 -7.16 2.23
C ILE A 137 2.45 -8.23 2.45
N GLU A 138 2.25 -9.08 3.45
CA GLU A 138 3.17 -10.16 3.78
C GLU A 138 3.37 -11.14 2.63
N THR A 139 2.29 -11.59 2.01
CA THR A 139 2.34 -12.50 0.86
C THR A 139 3.10 -11.88 -0.31
N ARG A 140 2.92 -10.57 -0.53
CA ARG A 140 3.54 -9.83 -1.63
C ARG A 140 5.03 -9.56 -1.39
N VAL A 141 5.40 -9.15 -0.19
CA VAL A 141 6.78 -8.79 0.18
C VAL A 141 7.65 -10.02 0.40
N SER A 142 7.11 -11.09 0.98
CA SER A 142 7.90 -12.28 1.34
C SER A 142 8.08 -13.26 0.17
N GLY A 143 7.31 -13.11 -0.92
CA GLY A 143 7.28 -14.08 -2.02
C GLY A 143 6.72 -15.45 -1.59
N GLU A 144 7.05 -16.50 -2.34
CA GLU A 144 6.74 -17.87 -1.94
C GLU A 144 7.64 -18.30 -0.77
N LEU A 145 7.07 -18.34 0.43
CA LEU A 145 7.72 -18.90 1.60
C LEU A 145 7.62 -20.43 1.57
N GLU A 146 8.73 -21.11 1.27
CA GLU A 146 8.80 -22.56 1.42
C GLU A 146 9.07 -22.97 2.88
N THR A 147 8.19 -23.80 3.43
CA THR A 147 8.44 -24.44 4.73
C THR A 147 9.29 -25.69 4.53
N LEU A 148 10.56 -25.63 4.90
CA LEU A 148 11.47 -26.78 4.87
C LEU A 148 11.58 -27.44 6.24
N THR A 149 11.36 -28.77 6.28
CA THR A 149 11.70 -29.58 7.45
C THR A 149 13.13 -30.08 7.31
N VAL A 150 14.02 -29.61 8.19
CA VAL A 150 15.43 -30.04 8.21
C VAL A 150 15.65 -31.02 9.35
N THR A 151 16.20 -32.19 9.05
CA THR A 151 16.69 -33.13 10.07
C THR A 151 18.19 -32.95 10.24
N LEU A 152 18.61 -32.45 11.41
CA LEU A 152 20.02 -32.28 11.75
C LEU A 152 20.48 -33.47 12.60
N LYS A 153 21.68 -33.98 12.30
CA LYS A 153 22.37 -34.92 13.19
C LYS A 153 23.07 -34.17 14.33
N PRO A 154 23.34 -34.82 15.47
CA PRO A 154 23.96 -34.16 16.63
C PRO A 154 25.29 -33.43 16.33
N ASP A 155 26.10 -33.95 15.42
CA ASP A 155 27.37 -33.39 14.94
C ASP A 155 27.22 -32.13 14.07
N GLN A 156 26.01 -31.82 13.61
CA GLN A 156 25.71 -30.65 12.77
C GLN A 156 25.15 -29.46 13.57
N LEU A 157 24.95 -29.60 14.88
CA LEU A 157 24.33 -28.58 15.72
C LEU A 157 25.26 -27.44 16.16
N GLY A 158 26.57 -27.52 15.86
CA GLY A 158 27.52 -26.44 16.17
C GLY A 158 27.74 -26.18 17.68
N PHE A 159 27.22 -27.03 18.56
CA PHE A 159 27.55 -27.03 19.98
C PHE A 159 28.87 -27.80 20.20
N VAL A 160 30.00 -27.17 19.88
CA VAL A 160 31.33 -27.56 20.36
C VAL A 160 32.06 -26.32 20.84
#